data_AF-A0A8H3V6J3-F1
#
_entry.id   AF-A0A8H3V6J3-F1
#
_cell.length_a   1.000
_cell.length_b   1.000
_cell.length_c   1.000
_cell.angle_alpha   90.00
_cell.angle_beta   90.00
_cell.angle_gamma   90.00
#
_symmetry.space_group_name_H-M   'P 1'
#
loop_
_entity.id
_entity.type
_entity.pdbx_description
1 polymer ?
#
loop_
_entity_poly.entity_id
_entity_poly.type
_entity_poly.pdbx_seq_one_letter_code
_entity_poly.pdbx_strand_id
1 'polypeptide(L)'
;MAKRKRNNTESSVSSNNSPMDSSPTPSRTTLGPQALKSDVTSMLNSIKELRKDIKRISNQGDKADKTSGENHKLAARVVDLEARVERMDGTVCDAMMRVEGAMTVMANKLQAVNFNTIARAENARFKIQDKNAQLSPLHNIETNQEIAYFPATTKALSKMSHNLLQALLQELGAPMPGRSRRTMRNRVSLVIGLNCSTDVVDVSLGGGEREDVGFNGTGEFQGAWNGDFGMGDFGVNRFNSDQFHL
;
A
#
# COMPACT_ATOMS: atom_id res chain seq x y z
N MET A 1 -26.44 -15.36 -6.39
CA MET A 1 -27.68 -15.69 -7.14
C MET A 1 -27.81 -14.75 -8.34
N ALA A 2 -27.55 -15.21 -9.57
CA ALA A 2 -28.09 -14.63 -10.81
C ALA A 2 -27.84 -15.62 -11.96
N LYS A 3 -28.87 -15.81 -12.80
CA LYS A 3 -29.11 -16.95 -13.68
C LYS A 3 -28.32 -16.86 -15.01
N ARG A 4 -27.63 -17.95 -15.38
CA ARG A 4 -27.04 -18.14 -16.71
C ARG A 4 -28.12 -18.67 -17.67
N LYS A 5 -28.54 -17.83 -18.61
CA LYS A 5 -29.53 -18.16 -19.66
C LYS A 5 -28.82 -18.94 -20.77
N ARG A 6 -29.15 -20.23 -20.93
CA ARG A 6 -28.75 -21.05 -22.10
C ARG A 6 -29.89 -21.02 -23.10
N ASN A 7 -29.62 -20.58 -24.33
CA ASN A 7 -30.55 -20.75 -25.44
C ASN A 7 -30.17 -22.04 -26.17
N ASN A 8 -30.99 -23.08 -25.96
CA ASN A 8 -31.15 -24.20 -26.89
C ASN A 8 -31.95 -23.68 -28.10
N THR A 9 -31.49 -23.97 -29.31
CA THR A 9 -32.36 -23.90 -30.49
C THR A 9 -32.49 -25.29 -31.05
N GLU A 10 -33.73 -25.72 -31.08
CA GLU A 10 -34.20 -27.08 -31.28
C GLU A 10 -34.05 -27.53 -32.73
N SER A 11 -33.78 -28.83 -32.86
CA SER A 11 -33.95 -29.61 -34.07
C SER A 11 -35.42 -29.64 -34.48
N SER A 12 -35.74 -29.21 -35.69
CA SER A 12 -37.01 -29.53 -36.36
C SER A 12 -36.73 -30.40 -37.58
N VAL A 13 -36.64 -31.72 -37.35
CA VAL A 13 -36.72 -32.74 -38.39
C VAL A 13 -38.19 -32.84 -38.78
N SER A 14 -38.57 -32.24 -39.91
CA SER A 14 -39.91 -32.38 -40.47
C SER A 14 -39.94 -33.61 -41.38
N SER A 15 -40.65 -34.64 -40.92
CA SER A 15 -40.96 -35.85 -41.68
C SER A 15 -42.12 -35.57 -42.64
N ASN A 16 -41.82 -35.49 -43.95
CA ASN A 16 -42.84 -35.53 -45.00
C ASN A 16 -42.82 -36.89 -45.71
N ASN A 17 -43.74 -37.76 -45.29
CA ASN A 17 -44.22 -38.90 -46.07
C ASN A 17 -45.24 -38.42 -47.08
N SER A 18 -45.05 -38.73 -48.37
CA SER A 18 -46.08 -38.70 -49.43
C SER A 18 -45.57 -39.44 -50.68
N PRO A 19 -46.48 -39.92 -51.56
CA PRO A 19 -46.60 -41.34 -51.88
C PRO A 19 -45.81 -41.78 -53.12
N MET A 20 -45.64 -43.10 -53.22
CA MET A 20 -45.27 -43.80 -54.45
C MET A 20 -46.14 -43.33 -55.60
N ASP A 21 -45.52 -42.70 -56.59
CA ASP A 21 -46.11 -42.48 -57.90
C ASP A 21 -45.12 -43.00 -58.97
N SER A 22 -45.58 -44.06 -59.64
CA SER A 22 -45.32 -44.41 -61.04
C SER A 22 -43.89 -44.20 -61.57
N SER A 23 -43.13 -45.29 -61.63
CA SER A 23 -41.88 -45.40 -62.38
C SER A 23 -42.05 -44.93 -63.83
N PRO A 24 -41.35 -43.88 -64.29
CA PRO A 24 -41.15 -43.67 -65.72
C PRO A 24 -40.10 -44.68 -66.17
N THR A 25 -40.53 -45.65 -66.98
CA THR A 25 -39.67 -46.48 -67.82
C THR A 25 -38.61 -45.59 -68.46
N PRO A 26 -37.30 -45.89 -68.33
CA PRO A 26 -36.28 -45.06 -68.94
C PRO A 26 -36.40 -45.18 -70.46
N SER A 27 -36.97 -44.16 -71.09
CA SER A 27 -36.86 -43.94 -72.53
C SER A 27 -35.37 -43.96 -72.85
N ARG A 28 -34.94 -45.01 -73.55
CA ARG A 28 -33.56 -45.20 -74.01
C ARG A 28 -33.29 -44.14 -75.07
N THR A 29 -33.01 -42.91 -74.64
CA THR A 29 -32.44 -41.86 -75.46
C THR A 29 -31.07 -42.34 -75.86
N THR A 30 -30.94 -42.77 -77.12
CA THR A 30 -29.66 -42.89 -77.80
C THR A 30 -29.06 -41.49 -77.89
N LEU A 31 -28.39 -41.06 -76.82
CA LEU A 31 -27.55 -39.87 -76.81
C LEU A 31 -26.53 -40.06 -77.93
N GLY A 32 -26.66 -39.27 -78.99
CA GLY A 32 -25.68 -39.26 -80.06
C GLY A 32 -24.30 -38.91 -79.50
N PRO A 33 -23.19 -39.33 -80.15
CA PRO A 33 -21.82 -39.11 -79.69
C PRO A 33 -21.47 -37.64 -79.36
N GLN A 34 -22.25 -36.68 -79.86
CA GLN A 34 -22.12 -35.24 -79.59
C GLN A 34 -22.63 -34.83 -78.20
N ALA A 35 -23.75 -35.39 -77.72
CA ALA A 35 -24.33 -35.07 -76.41
C ALA A 35 -23.49 -35.64 -75.25
N LEU A 36 -22.90 -36.82 -75.46
CA LEU A 36 -21.93 -37.38 -74.53
C LEU A 36 -20.66 -36.51 -74.41
N LYS A 37 -20.23 -35.86 -75.49
CA LYS A 37 -19.07 -34.96 -75.46
C LYS A 37 -19.36 -33.69 -74.66
N SER A 38 -20.52 -33.06 -74.84
CA SER A 38 -20.89 -31.86 -74.08
C SER A 38 -20.98 -32.14 -72.57
N ASP A 39 -21.60 -33.26 -72.20
CA ASP A 39 -21.75 -33.65 -70.79
C ASP A 39 -20.39 -33.94 -70.14
N VAL A 40 -19.50 -34.63 -70.86
CA VAL A 40 -18.12 -34.87 -70.41
C VAL A 40 -17.36 -33.55 -70.25
N THR A 41 -17.49 -32.60 -71.18
CA THR A 41 -16.83 -31.28 -71.04
C THR A 41 -17.37 -30.46 -69.86
N SER A 42 -18.69 -30.50 -69.61
CA SER A 42 -19.32 -29.86 -68.45
C SER A 42 -18.79 -30.45 -67.14
N MET A 43 -18.74 -31.79 -67.06
CA MET A 43 -18.22 -32.52 -65.90
C MET A 43 -16.74 -32.21 -65.63
N LEU A 44 -15.92 -32.13 -66.67
CA LEU A 44 -14.51 -31.76 -66.54
C LEU A 44 -14.33 -30.33 -66.02
N ASN A 45 -15.20 -29.40 -66.43
CA ASN A 45 -15.19 -28.04 -65.90
C ASN A 45 -15.62 -28.01 -64.43
N SER A 46 -16.67 -28.76 -64.05
CA SER A 46 -17.07 -28.91 -62.65
C SER A 46 -15.96 -29.49 -61.78
N ILE A 47 -15.25 -30.51 -62.26
CA ILE A 47 -14.10 -31.10 -61.54
C ILE A 47 -12.97 -30.08 -61.34
N LYS A 48 -12.71 -29.21 -62.32
CA LYS A 48 -11.71 -28.15 -62.19
C LYS A 48 -12.10 -27.12 -61.13
N GLU A 49 -13.37 -26.70 -61.09
CA GLU A 49 -13.86 -25.77 -60.06
C GLU A 49 -13.83 -26.41 -58.67
N LEU A 50 -14.26 -27.67 -58.53
CA LEU A 50 -14.17 -28.40 -57.25
C LEU A 50 -12.74 -28.48 -56.73
N ARG A 51 -11.75 -28.71 -57.61
CA ARG A 51 -10.33 -28.70 -57.22
C ARG A 51 -9.87 -27.32 -56.71
N LYS A 52 -10.37 -26.23 -57.30
CA LYS A 52 -10.07 -24.87 -56.81
C LYS A 52 -10.67 -24.64 -55.44
N ASP A 53 -11.91 -25.07 -55.22
CA ASP A 53 -12.57 -24.91 -53.93
C ASP A 53 -11.93 -25.76 -52.84
N ILE A 54 -11.53 -26.99 -53.13
CA ILE A 54 -10.73 -27.82 -52.19
C ILE A 54 -9.47 -27.08 -51.75
N LYS A 55 -8.76 -26.42 -52.68
CA LYS A 55 -7.56 -25.63 -52.35
C LYS A 55 -7.88 -24.41 -51.49
N ARG A 56 -9.01 -23.73 -51.74
CA ARG A 56 -9.46 -22.60 -50.89
C ARG A 56 -9.81 -23.08 -49.49
N ILE A 57 -10.52 -24.20 -49.36
CA ILE A 57 -10.89 -24.80 -48.08
C ILE A 57 -9.64 -25.19 -47.30
N SER A 58 -8.65 -25.82 -47.95
CA SER A 58 -7.37 -26.15 -47.30
C SER A 58 -6.68 -24.92 -46.73
N ASN A 59 -6.53 -23.86 -47.52
CA ASN A 59 -5.90 -22.61 -47.06
C ASN A 59 -6.69 -21.93 -45.94
N GLN A 60 -8.02 -22.09 -45.94
CA GLN A 60 -8.88 -21.57 -44.87
C GLN A 60 -8.72 -22.38 -43.58
N GLY A 61 -8.50 -23.70 -43.69
CA GLY A 61 -8.11 -24.58 -42.58
C GLY A 61 -6.83 -24.10 -41.90
N ASP A 62 -5.76 -23.90 -42.66
CA ASP A 62 -4.47 -23.43 -42.11
C ASP A 62 -4.60 -22.08 -41.37
N LYS A 63 -5.43 -21.17 -41.90
CA LYS A 63 -5.73 -19.89 -41.25
C LYS A 63 -6.52 -20.08 -39.96
N ALA A 64 -7.49 -20.99 -39.95
CA ALA A 64 -8.29 -21.30 -38.76
C ALA A 64 -7.43 -21.92 -37.66
N ASP A 65 -6.46 -22.77 -38.01
CA ASP A 65 -5.52 -23.36 -37.05
C ASP A 65 -4.59 -22.29 -36.45
N LYS A 66 -4.10 -21.36 -37.29
CA LYS A 66 -3.29 -20.23 -36.81
C LYS A 66 -4.08 -19.33 -35.86
N THR A 67 -5.31 -18.94 -36.21
CA THR A 67 -6.15 -18.10 -35.34
C THR A 67 -6.54 -18.84 -34.07
N SER A 68 -6.80 -20.15 -34.15
CA SER A 68 -7.01 -20.99 -32.97
C SER A 68 -5.81 -20.94 -32.04
N GLY A 69 -4.59 -21.13 -32.55
CA GLY A 69 -3.36 -21.04 -31.74
C GLY A 69 -3.16 -19.68 -31.08
N GLU A 70 -3.40 -18.59 -31.81
CA GLU A 70 -3.36 -17.22 -31.27
C GLU A 70 -4.41 -17.00 -30.16
N ASN A 71 -5.62 -17.53 -30.34
CA ASN A 71 -6.68 -17.46 -29.34
C ASN A 71 -6.33 -18.22 -28.06
N HIS A 72 -5.71 -19.41 -28.17
CA HIS A 72 -5.25 -20.16 -27.00
C HIS A 72 -4.16 -19.40 -26.24
N LYS A 73 -3.22 -18.78 -26.96
CA LYS A 73 -2.18 -17.93 -26.36
C LYS A 73 -2.78 -16.71 -25.66
N LEU A 74 -3.79 -16.09 -26.25
CA LEU A 74 -4.48 -14.95 -25.64
C LEU A 74 -5.24 -15.38 -24.38
N ALA A 75 -5.94 -16.51 -24.41
CA ALA A 75 -6.65 -17.05 -23.25
C ALA A 75 -5.69 -17.30 -22.07
N ALA A 76 -4.52 -17.90 -22.34
CA ALA A 76 -3.50 -18.12 -21.31
C ALA A 76 -3.00 -16.80 -20.69
N ARG A 77 -2.81 -15.75 -21.52
CA ARG A 77 -2.41 -14.42 -21.03
C ARG A 77 -3.49 -13.74 -20.19
N VAL A 78 -4.77 -13.95 -20.53
CA VAL A 78 -5.89 -13.40 -19.74
C VAL A 78 -5.90 -14.04 -18.35
N VAL A 79 -5.73 -15.36 -18.26
CA VAL A 79 -5.65 -16.07 -16.97
C VAL A 79 -4.47 -15.58 -16.12
N ASP A 80 -3.29 -15.38 -16.72
CA ASP A 80 -2.15 -14.80 -16.00
C ASP A 80 -2.43 -13.37 -15.50
N LEU A 81 -3.06 -12.54 -16.32
CA LEU A 81 -3.43 -11.18 -15.93
C LEU A 81 -4.46 -11.17 -14.79
N GLU A 82 -5.46 -12.05 -14.83
CA GLU A 82 -6.43 -12.23 -13.74
C GLU A 82 -5.72 -12.59 -12.43
N ALA A 83 -4.81 -13.57 -12.46
CA ALA A 83 -4.02 -13.96 -11.28
C ALA A 83 -3.08 -12.85 -10.79
N ARG A 84 -2.58 -11.98 -11.68
CA ARG A 84 -1.78 -10.81 -11.30
C ARG A 84 -2.62 -9.73 -10.66
N VAL A 85 -3.83 -9.49 -11.16
CA VAL A 85 -4.77 -8.52 -10.58
C VAL A 85 -5.18 -8.97 -9.18
N GLU A 86 -5.52 -10.26 -8.98
CA GLU A 86 -5.87 -10.78 -7.65
C GLU A 86 -4.74 -10.60 -6.63
N ARG A 87 -3.48 -10.85 -7.03
CA ARG A 87 -2.30 -10.61 -6.18
C ARG A 87 -2.14 -9.12 -5.85
N MET A 88 -2.33 -8.26 -6.84
CA MET A 88 -2.26 -6.81 -6.66
C MET A 88 -3.32 -6.34 -5.67
N ASP A 89 -4.56 -6.79 -5.80
CA ASP A 89 -5.65 -6.44 -4.90
C ASP A 89 -5.32 -6.83 -3.45
N GLY A 90 -4.78 -8.04 -3.23
CA GLY A 90 -4.29 -8.45 -1.91
C GLY A 90 -3.21 -7.53 -1.35
N THR A 91 -2.19 -7.18 -2.15
CA THR A 91 -1.12 -6.28 -1.69
C THR A 91 -1.60 -4.86 -1.40
N VAL A 92 -2.60 -4.38 -2.15
CA VAL A 92 -3.21 -3.07 -1.94
C VAL A 92 -4.00 -3.06 -0.64
N CYS A 93 -4.81 -4.09 -0.37
CA CYS A 93 -5.53 -4.23 0.90
C CYS A 93 -4.58 -4.25 2.10
N ASP A 94 -3.50 -5.04 2.04
CA ASP A 94 -2.50 -5.11 3.12
C ASP A 94 -1.76 -3.78 3.32
N ALA A 95 -1.48 -3.05 2.24
CA ALA A 95 -0.88 -1.72 2.33
C ALA A 95 -1.85 -0.71 2.97
N MET A 96 -3.13 -0.72 2.57
CA MET A 96 -4.15 0.15 3.13
C MET A 96 -4.34 -0.08 4.63
N MET A 97 -4.44 -1.34 5.07
CA MET A 97 -4.58 -1.65 6.51
C MET A 97 -3.38 -1.17 7.32
N ARG A 98 -2.16 -1.29 6.80
CA ARG A 98 -0.95 -0.77 7.47
C ARG A 98 -0.95 0.74 7.58
N VAL A 99 -1.37 1.44 6.51
CA VAL A 99 -1.47 2.91 6.50
C VAL A 99 -2.53 3.38 7.48
N GLU A 100 -3.71 2.79 7.48
CA GLU A 100 -4.80 3.13 8.42
C GLU A 100 -4.37 2.93 9.88
N GLY A 101 -3.72 1.81 10.19
CA GLY A 101 -3.17 1.55 11.52
C GLY A 101 -2.12 2.60 11.93
N ALA A 102 -1.18 2.92 11.03
CA ALA A 102 -0.17 3.95 11.30
C ALA A 102 -0.79 5.34 11.49
N MET A 103 -1.80 5.71 10.70
CA MET A 103 -2.53 6.97 10.83
C MET A 103 -3.25 7.07 12.18
N THR A 104 -3.88 5.99 12.65
CA THR A 104 -4.55 5.96 13.95
C THR A 104 -3.56 6.12 15.10
N VAL A 105 -2.41 5.43 15.04
CA VAL A 105 -1.34 5.60 16.04
C VAL A 105 -0.82 7.04 16.04
N MET A 106 -0.61 7.63 14.86
CA MET A 106 -0.14 9.02 14.75
C MET A 106 -1.17 10.02 15.28
N ALA A 107 -2.45 9.83 14.99
CA ALA A 107 -3.52 10.67 15.50
C ALA A 107 -3.59 10.64 17.04
N ASN A 108 -3.48 9.44 17.65
CA ASN A 108 -3.43 9.30 19.10
C ASN A 108 -2.21 10.01 19.71
N LYS A 109 -1.03 9.86 19.11
CA LYS A 109 0.19 10.56 19.54
C LYS A 109 0.04 12.07 19.46
N LEU A 110 -0.55 12.59 18.38
CA LEU A 110 -0.80 14.02 18.19
C LEU A 110 -1.76 14.58 19.24
N GLN A 111 -2.83 13.85 19.56
CA GLN A 111 -3.76 14.24 20.63
C GLN A 111 -3.05 14.32 21.99
N ALA A 112 -2.25 13.30 22.33
CA ALA A 112 -1.47 13.28 23.58
C ALA A 112 -0.47 14.45 23.65
N VAL A 113 0.23 14.75 22.54
CA VAL A 113 1.16 15.89 22.45
C VAL A 113 0.42 17.22 22.64
N ASN A 114 -0.75 17.37 22.02
CA ASN A 114 -1.52 18.61 22.11
C ASN A 114 -2.03 18.84 23.54
N PHE A 115 -2.58 17.79 24.16
CA PHE A 115 -2.99 17.83 25.57
C PHE A 115 -1.82 18.17 26.49
N ASN A 116 -0.67 17.50 26.30
CA ASN A 116 0.52 17.75 27.09
C ASN A 116 1.07 19.18 26.91
N THR A 117 0.96 19.74 25.71
CA THR A 117 1.39 21.11 25.43
C THR A 117 0.54 22.11 26.20
N ILE A 118 -0.78 21.93 26.21
CA ILE A 118 -1.72 22.75 26.98
C ILE A 118 -1.45 22.60 28.47
N ALA A 119 -1.38 21.37 28.98
CA ALA A 119 -1.12 21.09 30.39
C ALA A 119 0.23 21.66 30.86
N ARG A 120 1.28 21.57 30.05
CA ARG A 120 2.58 22.22 30.34
C ARG A 120 2.46 23.74 30.40
N ALA A 121 1.72 24.36 29.49
CA ALA A 121 1.49 25.80 29.50
C ALA A 121 0.71 26.26 30.75
N GLU A 122 -0.28 25.47 31.19
CA GLU A 122 -0.99 25.72 32.44
C GLU A 122 -0.07 25.57 33.65
N ASN A 123 0.70 24.48 33.70
CA ASN A 123 1.64 24.21 34.78
C ASN A 123 2.76 25.27 34.87
N ALA A 124 3.20 25.84 33.75
CA ALA A 124 4.21 26.90 33.70
C ALA A 124 3.81 28.19 34.41
N ARG A 125 2.52 28.40 34.67
CA ARG A 125 2.03 29.54 35.45
C ARG A 125 2.38 29.41 36.94
N PHE A 126 2.68 28.21 37.40
CA PHE A 126 2.98 27.92 38.80
C PHE A 126 4.48 27.91 39.08
N LYS A 127 4.84 28.39 40.28
CA LYS A 127 6.20 28.27 40.83
C LYS A 127 6.26 27.03 41.72
N ILE A 128 7.42 26.39 41.79
CA ILE A 128 7.66 25.21 42.67
C ILE A 128 7.36 25.52 44.16
N GLN A 129 7.48 26.79 44.56
CA GLN A 129 7.22 27.24 45.93
C GLN A 129 5.73 27.30 46.27
N ASP A 130 4.85 27.36 45.27
CA ASP A 130 3.40 27.41 45.47
C ASP A 130 2.86 26.00 45.76
N LYS A 131 2.92 25.61 47.03
CA LYS A 131 2.63 24.25 47.53
C LYS A 131 1.19 23.77 47.26
N ASN A 132 0.26 24.68 47.03
CA ASN A 132 -1.17 24.36 46.87
C ASN A 132 -1.63 24.46 45.41
N ALA A 133 -0.75 24.86 44.49
CA ALA A 133 -1.05 24.86 43.06
C ALA A 133 -1.39 23.45 42.57
N GLN A 134 -2.56 23.33 41.93
CA GLN A 134 -3.00 22.10 41.28
C GLN A 134 -2.33 21.99 39.92
N LEU A 135 -1.72 20.83 39.65
CA LEU A 135 -1.05 20.56 38.38
C LEU A 135 -2.00 19.82 37.45
N SER A 136 -2.04 20.26 36.21
CA SER A 136 -2.75 19.55 35.14
C SER A 136 -1.96 18.28 34.79
N PRO A 137 -2.61 17.10 34.79
CA PRO A 137 -1.94 15.85 34.49
C PRO A 137 -1.43 15.82 33.05
N LEU A 138 -0.39 15.01 32.81
CA LEU A 138 0.11 14.73 31.47
C LEU A 138 -0.35 13.35 31.01
N HIS A 139 -0.51 13.20 29.70
CA HIS A 139 -0.78 11.94 29.02
C HIS A 139 0.51 11.28 28.55
N ASN A 140 0.52 9.95 28.57
CA ASN A 140 1.55 9.17 27.91
C ASN A 140 1.38 9.30 26.38
N ILE A 141 2.48 9.60 25.68
CA ILE A 141 2.46 9.86 24.24
C ILE A 141 2.04 8.62 23.45
N GLU A 142 2.38 7.42 23.92
CA GLU A 142 2.11 6.17 23.20
C GLU A 142 0.66 5.70 23.38
N THR A 143 0.11 5.82 24.58
CA THR A 143 -1.23 5.31 24.91
C THR A 143 -2.32 6.36 24.89
N ASN A 144 -1.95 7.65 24.87
CA ASN A 144 -2.86 8.79 25.03
C ASN A 144 -3.74 8.69 26.31
N GLN A 145 -3.23 8.02 27.34
CA GLN A 145 -3.88 7.92 28.65
C GLN A 145 -3.17 8.81 29.65
N GLU A 146 -3.92 9.32 30.63
CA GLU A 146 -3.35 10.03 31.77
C GLU A 146 -2.30 9.16 32.47
N ILE A 147 -1.15 9.77 32.78
CA ILE A 147 -0.05 9.09 33.47
C ILE A 147 -0.49 8.73 34.89
N ALA A 148 -0.37 7.44 35.21
CA ALA A 148 -0.75 6.95 36.53
C ALA A 148 0.10 7.62 37.61
N TYR A 149 -0.53 7.98 38.73
CA TYR A 149 0.14 8.60 39.89
C TYR A 149 0.79 9.97 39.58
N PHE A 150 0.29 10.69 38.57
CA PHE A 150 0.72 12.06 38.33
C PHE A 150 0.48 12.93 39.58
N PRO A 151 1.46 13.74 40.02
CA PRO A 151 1.31 14.55 41.23
C PRO A 151 0.26 15.64 41.04
N ALA A 152 -0.86 15.54 41.77
CA ALA A 152 -1.93 16.55 41.72
C ALA A 152 -1.48 17.95 42.17
N THR A 153 -0.37 18.08 42.92
CA THR A 153 0.15 19.36 43.41
C THR A 153 1.69 19.42 43.40
N THR A 154 2.26 20.61 43.36
CA THR A 154 3.73 20.84 43.49
C THR A 154 4.29 20.28 44.81
N LYS A 155 3.50 20.31 45.89
CA LYS A 155 3.86 19.70 47.18
C LYS A 155 3.92 18.19 47.08
N ALA A 156 2.97 17.54 46.38
CA ALA A 156 3.03 16.10 46.13
C ALA A 156 4.28 15.74 45.33
N LEU A 157 4.61 16.52 44.29
CA LEU A 157 5.85 16.37 43.51
C LEU A 157 7.10 16.45 44.40
N SER A 158 7.14 17.40 45.34
CA SER A 158 8.27 17.52 46.29
C SER A 158 8.42 16.31 47.24
N LYS A 159 7.37 15.50 47.41
CA LYS A 159 7.36 14.33 48.30
C LYS A 159 7.49 13.00 47.56
N MET A 160 7.35 12.96 46.23
CA MET A 160 7.46 11.74 45.44
C MET A 160 8.78 10.99 45.69
N SER A 161 8.69 9.66 45.78
CA SER A 161 9.83 8.76 45.95
C SER A 161 10.69 8.73 44.69
N HIS A 162 11.92 8.24 44.82
CA HIS A 162 12.83 8.05 43.68
C HIS A 162 12.18 7.19 42.58
N ASN A 163 11.56 6.07 42.94
CA ASN A 163 10.96 5.13 42.00
C ASN A 163 9.77 5.74 41.25
N LEU A 164 8.94 6.55 41.92
CA LEU A 164 7.82 7.22 41.26
C LEU A 164 8.29 8.33 40.31
N LEU A 165 9.34 9.08 40.68
CA LEU A 165 9.94 10.07 39.78
C LEU A 165 10.55 9.40 38.55
N GLN A 166 11.20 8.25 38.73
CA GLN A 166 11.78 7.47 37.64
C GLN A 166 10.69 6.91 36.71
N ALA A 167 9.64 6.30 37.26
CA ALA A 167 8.51 5.78 36.49
C ALA A 167 7.83 6.90 35.68
N LEU A 168 7.62 8.07 36.29
CA LEU A 168 7.01 9.21 35.60
C LEU A 168 7.90 9.76 34.47
N LEU A 169 9.22 9.84 34.65
CA LEU A 169 10.12 10.21 33.56
C LEU A 169 10.11 9.20 32.42
N GLN A 170 10.00 7.90 32.75
CA GLN A 170 9.90 6.83 31.77
C GLN A 170 8.63 6.95 30.93
N GLU A 171 7.48 7.13 31.59
CA GLU A 171 6.19 7.29 30.90
C GLU A 171 6.11 8.57 30.07
N LEU A 172 6.85 9.61 30.46
CA LEU A 172 7.00 10.85 29.68
C LEU A 172 8.02 10.73 28.54
N GLY A 173 8.71 9.60 28.39
CA GLY A 173 9.75 9.39 27.38
C GLY A 173 11.00 10.26 27.60
N ALA A 174 11.18 10.82 28.80
CA ALA A 174 12.31 11.66 29.11
C ALA A 174 13.54 10.78 29.41
N PRO A 175 14.75 11.17 28.94
CA PRO A 175 15.95 10.44 29.29
C PRO A 175 16.12 10.39 30.81
N MET A 176 16.68 9.30 31.34
CA MET A 176 16.95 9.10 32.77
C MET A 176 18.40 9.41 33.22
N PRO A 177 18.88 10.66 33.25
CA PRO A 177 20.20 10.92 33.85
C PRO A 177 20.10 11.27 35.34
N GLY A 178 20.87 10.52 36.12
CA GLY A 178 21.23 10.84 37.50
C GLY A 178 20.66 9.87 38.52
N ARG A 179 21.51 9.42 39.45
CA ARG A 179 21.11 8.61 40.62
C ARG A 179 20.45 9.45 41.73
N SER A 180 20.51 10.78 41.63
CA SER A 180 20.03 11.66 42.69
C SER A 180 18.53 11.97 42.54
N ARG A 181 17.80 11.82 43.65
CA ARG A 181 16.39 12.20 43.73
C ARG A 181 16.17 13.69 43.38
N ARG A 182 17.14 14.56 43.70
CA ARG A 182 17.04 16.00 43.41
C ARG A 182 17.13 16.28 41.91
N THR A 183 18.03 15.62 41.19
CA THR A 183 18.20 15.82 39.74
C THR A 183 16.98 15.32 38.97
N MET A 184 16.45 14.15 39.35
CA MET A 184 15.22 13.64 38.73
C MET A 184 14.02 14.54 39.01
N ARG A 185 13.88 15.06 40.23
CA ARG A 185 12.80 15.99 40.54
C ARG A 185 12.89 17.26 39.69
N ASN A 186 14.07 17.86 39.58
CA ASN A 186 14.25 19.05 38.75
C ASN A 186 13.90 18.78 37.28
N ARG A 187 14.26 17.60 36.77
CA ARG A 187 13.86 17.16 35.44
C ARG A 187 12.35 16.97 35.30
N VAL A 188 11.72 16.30 36.24
CA VAL A 188 10.26 16.13 36.24
C VAL A 188 9.59 17.50 36.24
N SER A 189 10.05 18.44 37.08
CA SER A 189 9.55 19.82 37.07
C SER A 189 9.69 20.47 35.69
N LEU A 190 10.86 20.35 35.05
CA LEU A 190 11.10 20.88 33.70
C LEU A 190 10.16 20.25 32.66
N VAL A 191 10.00 18.93 32.65
CA VAL A 191 9.17 18.20 31.68
C VAL A 191 7.67 18.47 31.89
N ILE A 192 7.25 18.68 33.13
CA ILE A 192 5.87 19.09 33.47
C ILE A 192 5.61 20.56 33.13
N GLY A 193 6.66 21.35 32.88
CA GLY A 193 6.58 22.76 32.50
C GLY A 193 6.68 23.72 33.69
N LEU A 194 7.04 23.25 34.88
CA LEU A 194 7.21 24.13 36.05
C LEU A 194 8.46 25.01 35.92
N ASN A 195 8.32 26.28 36.24
CA ASN A 195 9.44 27.22 36.33
C ASN A 195 10.30 26.90 37.56
N CYS A 196 11.33 26.06 37.38
CA CYS A 196 12.42 25.94 38.35
C CYS A 196 13.41 27.09 38.13
N SER A 197 13.62 27.93 39.15
CA SER A 197 14.75 28.87 39.16
C SER A 197 16.04 28.09 38.91
N THR A 198 16.69 28.37 37.79
CA THR A 198 17.90 27.71 37.28
C THR A 198 19.17 28.11 38.04
N ASP A 199 19.07 28.63 39.26
CA ASP A 199 20.22 29.11 40.06
C ASP A 199 21.18 27.99 40.52
N VAL A 200 20.95 26.72 40.13
CA VAL A 200 21.83 25.59 40.48
C VAL A 200 22.00 24.59 39.32
N VAL A 201 21.78 25.00 38.07
CA VAL A 201 22.33 24.21 36.95
C VAL A 201 23.75 24.69 36.69
N ASP A 202 24.63 24.33 37.62
CA ASP A 202 26.03 24.14 37.32
C ASP A 202 26.07 22.99 36.30
N VAL A 203 25.94 23.34 35.02
CA VAL A 203 26.39 22.52 33.91
C VAL A 203 27.91 22.53 34.02
N SER A 204 28.43 21.79 35.00
CA SER A 204 29.80 21.32 35.02
C SER A 204 29.94 20.30 33.89
N LEU A 205 30.00 20.84 32.67
CA LEU A 205 30.85 20.31 31.61
C LEU A 205 32.29 20.45 32.13
N GLY A 206 32.77 19.46 32.88
CA GLY A 206 34.21 19.29 33.05
C GLY A 206 34.83 19.05 31.67
N GLY A 207 36.00 19.57 31.31
CA GLY A 207 37.02 20.28 32.06
C GLY A 207 38.33 20.07 31.30
N GLY A 208 39.05 21.16 31.02
CA GLY A 208 40.34 21.19 30.30
C GLY A 208 40.18 21.70 28.87
N GLU A 209 40.86 22.74 28.40
CA GLU A 209 41.94 23.56 28.92
C GLU A 209 41.77 24.98 28.36
N ARG A 210 42.21 25.98 29.12
CA ARG A 210 42.33 27.37 28.67
C ARG A 210 43.54 27.47 27.75
N GLU A 211 43.34 28.02 26.56
CA GLU A 211 44.37 28.87 25.94
C GLU A 211 43.75 30.22 25.59
N ASP A 212 44.39 31.25 26.14
CA ASP A 212 44.12 32.65 25.92
C ASP A 212 44.38 33.02 24.46
N VAL A 213 43.36 33.55 23.75
CA VAL A 213 43.59 34.45 22.62
C VAL A 213 42.55 35.54 22.63
N GLY A 214 42.98 36.76 22.95
CA GLY A 214 42.17 37.96 22.78
C GLY A 214 41.92 38.23 21.30
N PHE A 215 40.69 38.59 20.95
CA PHE A 215 40.41 39.25 19.69
C PHE A 215 39.29 40.27 19.85
N ASN A 216 39.70 41.54 19.75
CA ASN A 216 38.84 42.71 19.67
C ASN A 216 38.29 42.78 18.23
N GLY A 217 36.99 42.87 18.04
CA GLY A 217 36.44 42.95 16.69
C GLY A 217 34.91 43.03 16.64
N THR A 218 34.40 44.25 16.60
CA THR A 218 33.07 44.60 16.08
C THR A 218 32.83 43.96 14.73
N GLY A 219 31.78 43.15 14.60
CA GLY A 219 31.37 42.53 13.34
C GLY A 219 29.89 42.20 13.36
N GLU A 220 29.17 42.77 12.39
CA GLU A 220 27.73 42.68 12.16
C GLU A 220 27.18 41.26 12.18
N PHE A 221 26.03 41.10 12.84
CA PHE A 221 25.24 39.87 12.85
C PHE A 221 24.36 39.83 11.58
N GLN A 222 24.89 39.32 10.48
CA GLN A 222 24.09 38.95 9.30
C GLN A 222 23.79 37.45 9.37
N GLY A 223 22.60 37.14 9.90
CA GLY A 223 22.08 35.77 9.99
C GLY A 223 21.65 35.26 8.61
N ALA A 224 22.56 34.54 7.94
CA ALA A 224 22.22 33.69 6.81
C ALA A 224 21.75 32.32 7.32
N TRP A 225 20.43 32.11 7.31
CA TRP A 225 19.83 30.79 7.38
C TRP A 225 20.01 30.10 6.02
N ASN A 226 21.22 29.58 5.76
CA ASN A 226 21.39 28.66 4.64
C ASN A 226 20.82 27.30 5.04
N GLY A 227 19.67 26.99 4.45
CA GLY A 227 19.05 25.68 4.48
C GLY A 227 19.96 24.67 3.80
N ASP A 228 20.53 23.78 4.60
CA ASP A 228 21.12 22.53 4.14
C ASP A 228 20.24 21.38 4.66
N PHE A 229 19.11 21.19 4.00
CA PHE A 229 18.33 19.96 4.10
C PHE A 229 19.09 18.88 3.33
N GLY A 230 20.04 18.25 4.01
CA GLY A 230 20.71 17.05 3.53
C GLY A 230 19.71 15.91 3.29
N MET A 231 19.20 15.83 2.06
CA MET A 231 18.60 14.62 1.49
C MET A 231 19.73 13.63 1.20
N GLY A 232 20.20 12.94 2.24
CA GLY A 232 21.10 11.81 2.15
C GLY A 232 20.33 10.48 2.19
N ASP A 233 20.49 9.69 1.14
CA ASP A 233 20.28 8.24 1.10
C ASP A 233 18.88 7.67 1.40
N PHE A 234 17.97 7.84 0.44
CA PHE A 234 17.03 6.76 0.13
C PHE A 234 17.74 5.75 -0.78
N GLY A 235 18.28 4.71 -0.15
CA GLY A 235 18.90 3.57 -0.82
C GLY A 235 18.01 3.01 -1.92
N VAL A 236 18.56 3.02 -3.13
CA VAL A 236 18.02 2.31 -4.30
C VAL A 236 18.12 0.82 -4.03
N ASN A 237 17.07 0.23 -3.46
CA ASN A 237 16.88 -1.22 -3.50
C ASN A 237 16.64 -1.63 -4.95
N ARG A 238 17.73 -1.99 -5.65
CA ARG A 238 17.70 -2.80 -6.87
C ARG A 238 17.00 -4.12 -6.54
N PHE A 239 15.74 -4.26 -6.93
CA PHE A 239 15.13 -5.56 -7.09
C PHE A 239 15.85 -6.29 -8.24
N ASN A 240 16.68 -7.27 -7.88
CA ASN A 240 17.16 -8.30 -8.80
C ASN A 240 15.97 -9.22 -9.11
N SER A 241 15.51 -9.20 -10.36
CA SER A 241 14.39 -10.01 -10.84
C SER A 241 14.78 -11.43 -11.27
N ASP A 242 16.01 -11.86 -11.00
CA ASP A 242 16.51 -13.17 -11.43
C ASP A 242 16.58 -14.14 -10.24
N GLN A 243 15.44 -14.73 -9.86
CA GLN A 243 15.36 -16.05 -9.22
C GLN A 243 13.91 -16.38 -8.86
N PHE A 244 13.16 -16.95 -9.79
CA PHE A 244 12.17 -17.98 -9.48
C PHE A 244 11.99 -18.85 -10.73
N HIS A 245 12.89 -19.83 -10.87
CA HIS A 245 12.57 -21.07 -11.54
C HIS A 245 11.92 -21.98 -10.50
N LEU A 246 10.62 -22.27 -10.68
CA LEU A 246 9.95 -23.52 -10.34
C LEU A 246 8.62 -23.54 -11.10
#